data_AF-A0A8B8N7P5-F1
#
_entry.id   AF-A0A8B8N7P5-F1
#
_cell.length_a   1.000
_cell.length_b   1.000
_cell.length_c   1.000
_cell.angle_alpha   90.00
_cell.angle_beta   90.00
_cell.angle_gamma   90.00
#
_symmetry.space_group_name_H-M   'P 1'
#
loop_
_entity.id
_entity.type
_entity.pdbx_description
1 polymer ?
#
loop_
_entity_poly.entity_id
_entity_poly.type
_entity_poly.pdbx_seq_one_letter_code
_entity_poly.pdbx_strand_id
1 'polypeptide(L)'
;MASRAAQIHSLGLTPTRSSSRTPKRPNRRSSSLFFGEALHSRNLLFLKLRAKGPNTRRRSSVGPVRVVSEKVVGIDLGTMNSAVAAMEGGKPTIVTNAEGQRTTPSVVAHTKSGDWLVGQIAKRQAVVNPENTFFSVKRFIGRKMSEVDEEAKQVSYKVVRDENGNVKFECPAIGKQFAAEEISVGCMAMQLSIRGLLNAETRQLHFL
;
A
#
# COMPACT_ATOMS: atom_id res chain seq x y z
N MET A 1 -48.34 15.23 -40.94
CA MET A 1 -48.94 13.99 -41.48
C MET A 1 -47.82 13.00 -41.69
N ALA A 2 -47.71 11.80 -41.14
CA ALA A 2 -48.50 10.98 -40.21
C ALA A 2 -47.46 10.11 -39.46
N SER A 3 -47.44 10.13 -38.13
CA SER A 3 -47.72 8.97 -37.25
C SER A 3 -47.65 7.58 -37.89
N ARG A 4 -46.84 6.68 -37.30
CA ARG A 4 -47.22 5.26 -37.17
C ARG A 4 -46.47 4.55 -36.03
N ALA A 5 -47.25 4.19 -35.02
CA ALA A 5 -47.00 3.13 -34.05
C ALA A 5 -47.66 1.81 -34.54
N ALA A 6 -47.14 0.65 -34.09
CA ALA A 6 -47.82 -0.65 -33.83
C ALA A 6 -46.75 -1.76 -33.70
N GLN A 7 -46.54 -2.39 -32.54
CA GLN A 7 -47.22 -3.61 -32.00
C GLN A 7 -46.84 -4.93 -32.73
N ILE A 8 -46.09 -5.84 -32.10
CA ILE A 8 -46.46 -7.01 -31.24
C ILE A 8 -47.17 -8.16 -31.98
N HIS A 9 -46.48 -9.30 -32.06
CA HIS A 9 -46.96 -10.71 -32.05
C HIS A 9 -45.82 -11.48 -31.34
N SER A 10 -45.88 -12.20 -30.21
CA SER A 10 -46.82 -13.11 -29.53
C SER A 10 -46.91 -14.54 -30.12
N LEU A 11 -46.88 -15.53 -29.20
CA LEU A 11 -47.07 -17.01 -29.29
C LEU A 11 -45.80 -17.86 -29.51
N GLY A 12 -45.47 -18.91 -28.76
CA GLY A 12 -46.04 -19.61 -27.58
C GLY A 12 -44.94 -20.55 -27.01
N LEU A 13 -44.74 -20.73 -25.70
CA LEU A 13 -45.45 -21.60 -24.74
C LEU A 13 -45.75 -23.03 -25.22
N THR A 14 -45.05 -24.02 -24.67
CA THR A 14 -45.63 -25.21 -23.98
C THR A 14 -44.60 -25.87 -23.03
N PRO A 15 -45.04 -26.62 -22.01
CA PRO A 15 -44.34 -26.83 -20.74
C PRO A 15 -43.86 -28.28 -20.52
N THR A 16 -42.89 -28.46 -19.61
CA THR A 16 -42.68 -29.77 -18.95
C THR A 16 -42.50 -29.59 -17.44
N ARG A 17 -43.24 -30.41 -16.68
CA ARG A 17 -43.50 -30.30 -15.24
C ARG A 17 -42.77 -31.42 -14.46
N SER A 18 -42.19 -31.00 -13.32
CA SER A 18 -41.94 -31.68 -12.03
C SER A 18 -41.24 -33.05 -11.92
N SER A 19 -40.20 -33.12 -11.07
CA SER A 19 -40.28 -33.93 -9.85
C SER A 19 -39.39 -33.36 -8.73
N SER A 20 -39.85 -33.58 -7.50
CA SER A 20 -39.46 -32.99 -6.22
C SER A 20 -38.38 -33.78 -5.48
N ARG A 21 -37.44 -33.11 -4.79
CA ARG A 21 -36.80 -33.65 -3.57
C ARG A 21 -36.27 -32.53 -2.65
N THR A 22 -36.51 -32.75 -1.37
CA THR A 22 -36.51 -31.86 -0.20
C THR A 22 -35.12 -31.44 0.35
N PRO A 23 -34.99 -30.27 1.00
CA PRO A 23 -33.75 -29.87 1.68
C PRO A 23 -33.70 -30.39 3.14
N LYS A 24 -32.55 -30.94 3.57
CA LYS A 24 -32.28 -31.34 4.95
C LYS A 24 -31.84 -30.14 5.80
N ARG A 25 -32.47 -29.98 6.97
CA ARG A 25 -32.22 -28.97 8.01
C ARG A 25 -30.99 -29.27 8.89
N PRO A 26 -30.45 -28.28 9.61
CA PRO A 26 -29.17 -28.34 10.32
C PRO A 26 -29.24 -28.99 11.70
N ASN A 27 -28.11 -29.57 12.11
CA ASN A 27 -27.93 -30.29 13.37
C ASN A 27 -27.71 -29.32 14.55
N ARG A 28 -28.65 -29.32 15.51
CA ARG A 28 -28.50 -28.73 16.85
C ARG A 28 -27.67 -29.68 17.73
N ARG A 29 -26.58 -29.18 18.32
CA ARG A 29 -26.14 -29.62 19.65
C ARG A 29 -25.88 -28.40 20.51
N SER A 30 -26.82 -28.16 21.42
CA SER A 30 -26.68 -27.29 22.58
C SER A 30 -26.21 -28.17 23.74
N SER A 31 -25.21 -27.72 24.48
CA SER A 31 -25.00 -28.13 25.88
C SER A 31 -24.33 -26.97 26.62
N SER A 32 -25.16 -26.10 27.16
CA SER A 32 -24.84 -25.19 28.26
C SER A 32 -25.08 -25.90 29.60
N LEU A 33 -24.06 -25.97 30.46
CA LEU A 33 -24.15 -26.23 31.91
C LEU A 33 -23.12 -25.28 32.58
N PHE A 34 -23.56 -24.18 33.21
CA PHE A 34 -23.81 -23.99 34.67
C PHE A 34 -22.58 -24.37 35.53
N PHE A 35 -21.77 -23.46 36.08
CA PHE A 35 -21.93 -22.52 37.24
C PHE A 35 -22.15 -23.20 38.61
N GLY A 36 -21.25 -22.93 39.58
CA GLY A 36 -21.32 -23.33 41.01
C GLY A 36 -20.08 -24.13 41.45
N GLU A 37 -19.16 -23.58 42.26
CA GLU A 37 -19.17 -23.64 43.76
C GLU A 37 -19.15 -25.08 44.30
N ALA A 38 -18.41 -25.50 45.34
CA ALA A 38 -17.40 -24.92 46.20
C ALA A 38 -16.81 -26.08 47.07
N LEU A 39 -15.60 -25.86 47.58
CA LEU A 39 -15.05 -26.27 48.88
C LEU A 39 -15.03 -27.73 49.39
N HIS A 40 -13.87 -28.01 50.00
CA HIS A 40 -13.60 -28.91 51.14
C HIS A 40 -13.50 -30.42 50.90
N SER A 41 -12.27 -30.93 50.90
CA SER A 41 -11.84 -31.70 52.08
C SER A 41 -10.31 -31.71 52.22
N ARG A 42 -9.90 -31.46 53.46
CA ARG A 42 -8.53 -31.58 53.98
C ARG A 42 -8.15 -33.06 54.02
N ASN A 43 -6.91 -33.39 53.65
CA ASN A 43 -5.92 -33.85 54.64
C ASN A 43 -4.59 -34.28 54.01
N LEU A 44 -3.53 -33.77 54.64
CA LEU A 44 -2.27 -34.45 54.97
C LEU A 44 -1.28 -34.76 53.84
N LEU A 45 -0.40 -33.77 53.63
CA LEU A 45 1.02 -33.86 53.92
C LEU A 45 1.66 -35.27 53.78
N PHE A 46 2.31 -35.51 52.64
CA PHE A 46 3.49 -36.37 52.60
C PHE A 46 4.61 -35.64 51.89
N LEU A 47 5.55 -35.15 52.70
CA LEU A 47 6.85 -34.66 52.29
C LEU A 47 7.59 -35.82 51.59
N LYS A 48 7.78 -35.72 50.28
CA LYS A 48 8.70 -36.58 49.54
C LYS A 48 9.73 -35.72 48.84
N LEU A 49 10.78 -35.41 49.59
CA LEU A 49 12.10 -35.04 49.05
C LEU A 49 12.46 -36.04 47.95
N ARG A 50 12.54 -35.56 46.70
CA ARG A 50 13.05 -36.34 45.58
C ARG A 50 14.27 -35.65 44.99
N ALA A 51 15.32 -36.45 44.89
CA ALA A 51 16.69 -36.14 44.56
C ALA A 51 16.91 -35.20 43.36
N LYS A 52 17.92 -34.34 43.51
CA LYS A 52 18.56 -33.53 42.48
C LYS A 52 19.22 -34.47 41.45
N GLY A 53 18.58 -34.67 40.31
CA GLY A 53 19.12 -35.43 39.17
C GLY A 53 20.21 -34.65 38.41
N PRO A 54 21.10 -35.34 37.68
CA PRO A 54 22.29 -34.73 37.12
C PRO A 54 21.99 -33.86 35.90
N ASN A 55 22.64 -32.71 35.90
CA ASN A 55 23.00 -31.81 34.80
C ASN A 55 22.65 -32.31 33.37
N THR A 56 21.40 -32.14 32.93
CA THR A 56 21.06 -32.19 31.50
C THR A 56 21.53 -30.90 30.86
N ARG A 57 22.66 -30.96 30.14
CA ARG A 57 23.11 -29.89 29.23
C ARG A 57 21.93 -29.49 28.35
N ARG A 58 21.38 -28.30 28.56
CA ARG A 58 20.43 -27.66 27.63
C ARG A 58 21.14 -27.49 26.30
N ARG A 59 21.02 -28.46 25.40
CA ARG A 59 21.21 -28.22 23.97
C ARG A 59 20.13 -27.22 23.59
N SER A 60 20.52 -25.97 23.34
CA SER A 60 19.66 -25.02 22.64
C SER A 60 19.31 -25.66 21.30
N SER A 61 18.09 -26.17 21.18
CA SER A 61 17.52 -26.51 19.89
C SER A 61 17.44 -25.20 19.12
N VAL A 62 18.41 -24.95 18.24
CA VAL A 62 18.27 -23.92 17.21
C VAL A 62 17.11 -24.41 16.34
N GLY A 63 15.92 -23.86 16.59
CA GLY A 63 14.76 -24.12 15.74
C GLY A 63 15.09 -23.72 14.30
N PRO A 64 14.37 -24.26 13.31
CA PRO A 64 14.60 -23.88 11.92
C PRO A 64 14.51 -22.36 11.80
N VAL A 65 15.59 -21.73 11.31
CA VAL A 65 15.59 -20.32 10.96
C VAL A 65 14.52 -20.14 9.90
N ARG A 66 13.39 -19.52 10.26
CA ARG A 66 12.42 -19.06 9.28
C ARG A 66 13.09 -17.94 8.50
N VAL A 67 13.66 -18.26 7.34
CA VAL A 67 14.02 -17.27 6.33
C VAL A 67 12.70 -16.73 5.79
N VAL A 68 12.22 -15.64 6.38
CA VAL A 68 11.19 -14.83 5.75
C VAL A 68 11.86 -14.23 4.52
N SER A 69 11.39 -14.60 3.33
CA SER A 69 11.89 -14.04 2.08
C SER A 69 11.43 -12.58 1.98
N GLU A 70 12.15 -11.67 2.63
CA GLU A 70 11.92 -10.24 2.53
C GLU A 70 12.19 -9.80 1.09
N LYS A 71 11.22 -9.15 0.46
CA LYS A 71 11.41 -8.60 -0.89
C LYS A 71 12.22 -7.31 -0.75
N VAL A 72 13.44 -7.33 -1.28
CA VAL A 72 14.29 -6.15 -1.38
C VAL A 72 13.95 -5.41 -2.66
N VAL A 73 13.71 -4.11 -2.54
CA VAL A 73 13.42 -3.23 -3.67
C VAL A 73 14.46 -2.10 -3.71
N GLY A 74 15.11 -1.96 -4.85
CA GLY A 74 16.00 -0.84 -5.16
C GLY A 74 15.23 0.25 -5.89
N ILE A 75 15.41 1.50 -5.51
CA ILE A 75 14.72 2.63 -6.11
C ILE A 75 15.73 3.70 -6.49
N ASP A 76 15.80 3.99 -7.78
CA ASP A 76 16.52 5.14 -8.30
C ASP A 76 15.57 6.34 -8.31
N LEU A 77 15.92 7.35 -7.52
CA LEU A 77 15.24 8.64 -7.52
C LEU A 77 16.03 9.64 -8.34
N GLY A 78 15.78 9.71 -9.65
CA GLY A 78 16.30 10.79 -10.47
C GLY A 78 15.44 12.06 -10.37
N THR A 79 16.04 13.21 -10.71
CA THR A 79 15.33 14.50 -10.79
C THR A 79 14.29 14.52 -11.90
N MET A 80 14.51 13.75 -12.97
CA MET A 80 13.64 13.72 -14.16
C MET A 80 12.87 12.40 -14.27
N ASN A 81 13.53 11.27 -14.02
CA ASN A 81 12.93 9.95 -14.10
C ASN A 81 13.35 9.12 -12.89
N SER A 82 12.49 8.21 -12.47
CA SER A 82 12.72 7.22 -11.44
C SER A 82 12.58 5.80 -12.00
N ALA A 83 13.29 4.86 -11.38
CA ALA A 83 13.20 3.45 -11.72
C ALA A 83 13.09 2.61 -10.44
N VAL A 84 12.40 1.48 -10.53
CA VAL A 84 12.25 0.54 -9.42
C VAL A 84 12.75 -0.82 -9.90
N ALA A 85 13.61 -1.45 -9.08
CA ALA A 85 14.12 -2.79 -9.30
C ALA A 85 13.71 -3.68 -8.14
N ALA A 86 13.31 -4.91 -8.42
CA ALA A 86 13.03 -5.91 -7.41
C ALA A 86 13.88 -7.17 -7.66
N MET A 87 14.15 -7.93 -6.60
CA MET A 87 14.81 -9.22 -6.72
C MET A 87 13.78 -10.30 -7.07
N GLU A 88 13.84 -10.81 -8.30
CA GLU A 88 12.98 -11.90 -8.80
C GLU A 88 13.86 -13.11 -9.12
N GLY A 89 13.63 -14.25 -8.46
CA GLY A 89 14.41 -15.48 -8.71
C GLY A 89 15.92 -15.34 -8.46
N GLY A 90 16.31 -14.46 -7.53
CA GLY A 90 17.72 -14.19 -7.22
C GLY A 90 18.43 -13.24 -8.19
N LYS A 91 17.71 -12.65 -9.16
CA LYS A 91 18.26 -11.68 -10.12
C LYS A 91 17.57 -10.31 -9.98
N PRO A 92 18.32 -9.19 -10.05
CA PRO A 92 17.71 -7.87 -10.06
C PRO A 92 16.96 -7.66 -11.38
N THR A 93 15.68 -7.33 -11.30
CA THR A 93 14.80 -7.10 -12.46
C THR A 93 14.11 -5.75 -12.34
N ILE A 94 14.10 -4.97 -13.43
CA ILE A 94 13.39 -3.69 -13.46
C ILE A 94 11.88 -3.92 -13.52
N VAL A 95 11.18 -3.26 -12.63
CA VAL A 95 9.73 -3.27 -12.52
C VAL A 95 9.16 -2.26 -13.51
N THR A 96 8.28 -2.71 -14.40
CA THR A 96 7.56 -1.79 -15.29
C THR A 96 6.43 -1.09 -14.54
N ASN A 97 6.22 0.20 -14.84
CA ASN A 97 5.08 0.97 -14.34
C ASN A 97 3.76 0.54 -15.02
N ALA A 98 2.68 1.24 -14.68
CA ALA A 98 1.32 0.89 -15.14
C ALA A 98 1.18 1.10 -16.65
N GLU A 99 1.97 2.02 -17.19
CA GLU A 99 2.08 2.33 -18.60
C GLU A 99 3.01 1.38 -19.37
N GLY A 100 3.59 0.36 -18.70
CA GLY A 100 4.49 -0.62 -19.29
C GLY A 100 5.92 -0.12 -19.54
N GLN A 101 6.27 1.07 -19.05
CA GLN A 101 7.60 1.66 -19.18
C GLN A 101 8.52 1.23 -18.03
N ARG A 102 9.83 1.17 -18.29
CA ARG A 102 10.86 0.80 -17.30
C ARG A 102 11.26 1.96 -16.37
N THR A 103 10.93 3.18 -16.77
CA THR A 103 11.16 4.40 -16.01
C THR A 103 9.87 5.20 -15.93
N THR A 104 9.74 5.96 -14.86
CA THR A 104 8.57 6.82 -14.62
C THR A 104 9.07 8.25 -14.50
N PRO A 105 8.42 9.25 -15.13
CA PRO A 105 8.75 10.64 -14.87
C PRO A 105 8.62 10.97 -13.38
N SER A 106 9.62 11.62 -12.80
CA SER A 106 9.62 12.10 -11.41
C SER A 106 8.74 13.35 -11.27
N VAL A 107 7.46 13.19 -11.61
CA VAL A 107 6.45 14.24 -11.67
C VAL A 107 5.23 13.78 -10.91
N VAL A 108 4.72 14.65 -10.05
CA VAL A 108 3.54 14.41 -9.22
C VAL A 108 2.56 15.56 -9.42
N ALA A 109 1.28 15.27 -9.55
CA ALA A 109 0.25 16.30 -9.62
C ALA A 109 -0.90 15.99 -8.69
N HIS A 110 -1.50 17.04 -8.13
CA HIS A 110 -2.75 16.95 -7.38
C HIS A 110 -3.92 17.41 -8.24
N THR A 111 -4.98 16.61 -8.27
CA THR A 111 -6.26 17.03 -8.86
C THR A 111 -7.02 17.94 -7.88
N LYS A 112 -8.03 18.64 -8.40
CA LYS A 112 -8.98 19.40 -7.57
C LYS A 112 -9.82 18.50 -6.64
N SER A 113 -9.96 17.22 -6.97
CA SER A 113 -10.58 16.21 -6.10
C SER A 113 -9.66 15.73 -4.97
N GLY A 114 -8.38 16.11 -4.99
CA GLY A 114 -7.39 15.69 -3.99
C GLY A 114 -6.65 14.40 -4.32
N ASP A 115 -6.84 13.84 -5.51
CA ASP A 115 -6.18 12.61 -5.94
C ASP A 115 -4.70 12.87 -6.30
N TRP A 116 -3.86 11.87 -6.02
CA TRP A 116 -2.46 11.86 -6.44
C TRP A 116 -2.35 11.29 -7.84
N LEU A 117 -1.72 12.04 -8.73
CA LEU A 117 -1.30 11.59 -10.06
C LEU A 117 0.23 11.54 -10.08
N VAL A 118 0.79 10.50 -10.68
CA VAL A 118 2.24 10.32 -10.77
C VAL A 118 2.63 9.92 -12.18
N GLY A 119 3.86 10.27 -12.59
CA GLY A 119 4.44 9.79 -13.83
C GLY A 119 3.88 10.48 -15.07
N GLN A 120 3.54 9.69 -16.09
CA GLN A 120 3.11 10.23 -17.38
C GLN A 120 1.80 11.01 -17.28
N ILE A 121 0.89 10.57 -16.42
CA ILE A 121 -0.41 11.24 -16.22
C ILE A 121 -0.18 12.63 -15.61
N ALA A 122 0.67 12.72 -14.57
CA ALA A 122 1.04 14.00 -13.96
C ALA A 122 1.79 14.92 -14.94
N LYS A 123 2.72 14.37 -15.73
CA LYS A 123 3.46 15.13 -16.74
C LYS A 123 2.55 15.78 -17.79
N ARG A 124 1.46 15.10 -18.19
CA ARG A 124 0.45 15.67 -19.11
C ARG A 124 -0.34 16.80 -18.46
N GLN A 125 -0.55 16.75 -17.15
CA GLN A 125 -1.26 17.79 -16.39
C GLN A 125 -0.43 19.06 -16.21
N ALA A 126 0.90 19.00 -16.32
CA ALA A 126 1.77 20.17 -16.11
C ALA A 126 1.41 21.38 -16.98
N VAL A 127 0.83 21.17 -18.17
CA VAL A 127 0.42 22.27 -19.07
C VAL A 127 -0.87 22.95 -18.60
N VAL A 128 -1.82 22.18 -18.06
CA VAL A 128 -3.17 22.67 -17.68
C VAL A 128 -3.29 22.98 -16.19
N ASN A 129 -2.42 22.40 -15.37
CA ASN A 129 -2.40 22.50 -13.93
C ASN A 129 -0.96 22.69 -13.40
N PRO A 130 -0.23 23.72 -13.86
CA PRO A 130 1.19 23.90 -13.55
C PRO A 130 1.47 24.14 -12.06
N GLU A 131 0.59 24.87 -11.38
CA GLU A 131 0.77 25.25 -9.98
C GLU A 131 0.62 24.08 -9.00
N ASN A 132 -0.08 23.01 -9.40
CA ASN A 132 -0.29 21.79 -8.60
C ASN A 132 0.45 20.58 -9.19
N THR A 133 1.38 20.81 -10.13
CA THR A 133 2.21 19.77 -10.73
C THR A 133 3.68 20.00 -10.38
N PHE A 134 4.21 19.12 -9.54
CA PHE A 134 5.54 19.17 -8.97
C PHE A 134 6.52 18.30 -9.76
N PHE A 135 7.64 18.87 -10.16
CA PHE A 135 8.73 18.21 -10.88
C PHE A 135 10.07 18.77 -10.39
N SER A 136 11.18 18.08 -10.66
CA SER A 136 12.51 18.49 -10.16
C SER A 136 12.62 18.61 -8.64
N VAL A 137 11.72 17.95 -7.90
CA VAL A 137 11.62 18.03 -6.43
C VAL A 137 12.93 17.64 -5.73
N LYS A 138 13.69 16.69 -6.30
CA LYS A 138 15.00 16.26 -5.78
C LYS A 138 15.97 17.43 -5.56
N ARG A 139 15.84 18.52 -6.31
CA ARG A 139 16.71 19.71 -6.18
C ARG A 139 16.49 20.50 -4.88
N PHE A 140 15.38 20.25 -4.18
CA PHE A 140 14.96 20.99 -2.98
C PHE A 140 15.05 20.16 -1.70
N ILE A 141 15.17 18.83 -1.81
CA ILE A 141 15.26 17.93 -0.66
C ILE A 141 16.48 18.31 0.19
N GLY A 142 16.29 18.46 1.50
CA GLY A 142 17.35 18.78 2.45
C GLY A 142 17.97 20.17 2.33
N ARG A 143 17.46 21.07 1.47
CA ARG A 143 17.96 22.44 1.30
C ARG A 143 17.14 23.48 2.06
N LYS A 144 17.77 24.60 2.37
CA LYS A 144 17.11 25.78 2.94
C LYS A 144 16.58 26.69 1.84
N MET A 145 15.55 27.47 2.15
CA MET A 145 14.96 28.41 1.18
C MET A 145 16.01 29.37 0.60
N SER A 146 16.94 29.84 1.42
CA SER A 146 18.02 30.77 1.03
C SER A 146 18.99 30.21 -0.01
N GLU A 147 19.00 28.89 -0.23
CA GLU A 147 19.93 28.23 -1.14
C GLU A 147 19.30 27.92 -2.49
N VAL A 148 17.96 28.03 -2.63
CA VAL A 148 17.20 27.51 -3.78
C VAL A 148 16.53 28.60 -4.61
N ASP A 149 16.97 29.86 -4.47
CA ASP A 149 16.34 31.01 -5.15
C ASP A 149 16.40 30.90 -6.68
N GLU A 150 17.44 30.28 -7.23
CA GLU A 150 17.58 30.06 -8.67
C GLU A 150 16.64 28.94 -9.15
N GLU A 151 16.62 27.82 -8.45
CA GLU A 151 15.75 26.68 -8.78
C GLU A 151 14.27 27.02 -8.58
N ALA A 152 13.93 27.83 -7.58
CA ALA A 152 12.56 28.29 -7.34
C ALA A 152 12.01 29.13 -8.51
N LYS A 153 12.87 29.84 -9.26
CA LYS A 153 12.47 30.60 -10.46
C LYS A 153 12.28 29.72 -11.69
N GLN A 154 12.85 28.52 -11.70
CA GLN A 154 12.80 27.59 -12.84
C GLN A 154 11.55 26.69 -12.81
N VAL A 155 10.86 26.62 -11.67
CA VAL A 155 9.67 25.77 -11.50
C VAL A 155 8.37 26.57 -11.63
N SER A 156 7.30 25.89 -12.03
CA SER A 156 6.00 26.54 -12.28
C SER A 156 5.08 26.60 -11.05
N TYR A 157 5.45 25.93 -9.97
CA TYR A 157 4.70 25.89 -8.70
C TYR A 157 5.37 26.78 -7.66
N LYS A 158 4.59 27.19 -6.64
CA LYS A 158 5.07 28.12 -5.63
C LYS A 158 5.89 27.42 -4.55
N VAL A 159 7.13 27.88 -4.38
CA VAL A 159 8.05 27.44 -3.33
C VAL A 159 7.98 28.43 -2.18
N VAL A 160 7.69 27.94 -0.97
CA VAL A 160 7.50 28.76 0.24
C VAL A 160 8.47 28.34 1.33
N ARG A 161 8.80 29.31 2.19
CA ARG A 161 9.65 29.12 3.35
C ARG A 161 8.81 28.76 4.57
N ASP A 162 9.23 27.72 5.27
CA ASP A 162 8.69 27.37 6.59
C ASP A 162 9.33 28.19 7.73
N GLU A 163 8.76 28.12 8.94
CA GLU A 163 9.30 28.78 10.15
C GLU A 163 10.77 28.41 10.39
N ASN A 164 11.13 27.15 10.12
CA ASN A 164 12.49 26.60 10.27
C ASN A 164 13.45 26.93 9.09
N GLY A 165 12.99 27.72 8.11
CA GLY A 165 13.75 28.05 6.90
C GLY A 165 13.83 26.93 5.87
N ASN A 166 13.08 25.84 6.05
CA ASN A 166 13.02 24.72 5.12
C ASN A 166 12.15 25.08 3.90
N VAL A 167 12.37 24.34 2.81
CA VAL A 167 11.58 24.46 1.60
C VAL A 167 10.26 23.67 1.72
N LYS A 168 9.15 24.33 1.41
CA LYS A 168 7.83 23.71 1.21
C LYS A 168 7.26 24.12 -0.15
N PHE A 169 6.34 23.33 -0.67
CA PHE A 169 5.61 23.63 -1.89
C PHE A 169 4.14 23.86 -1.57
N GLU A 170 3.58 24.94 -2.09
CA GLU A 170 2.16 25.22 -1.94
C GLU A 170 1.36 24.50 -3.03
N CYS A 171 0.28 23.83 -2.64
CA CYS A 171 -0.67 23.20 -3.55
C CYS A 171 -2.04 23.88 -3.43
N PRO A 172 -2.32 24.89 -4.28
CA PRO A 172 -3.59 25.63 -4.27
C PRO A 172 -4.83 24.75 -4.40
N ALA A 173 -4.78 23.66 -5.17
CA ALA A 173 -5.93 22.78 -5.40
C ALA A 173 -6.53 22.17 -4.12
N ILE A 174 -5.70 21.95 -3.10
CA ILE A 174 -6.10 21.37 -1.82
C ILE A 174 -5.83 22.31 -0.64
N GLY A 175 -5.31 23.52 -0.88
CA GLY A 175 -4.99 24.50 0.14
C GLY A 175 -3.96 24.02 1.17
N LYS A 176 -3.03 23.13 0.78
CA LYS A 176 -2.04 22.52 1.67
C LYS A 176 -0.62 22.81 1.17
N GLN A 177 0.32 22.88 2.11
CA GLN A 177 1.75 22.90 1.81
C GLN A 177 2.36 21.53 2.07
N PHE A 178 3.27 21.11 1.19
CA PHE A 178 4.00 19.85 1.29
C PHE A 178 5.50 20.09 1.46
N ALA A 179 6.14 19.25 2.26
CA ALA A 179 7.60 19.18 2.25
C ALA A 179 8.10 18.52 0.96
N ALA A 180 9.33 18.82 0.55
CA ALA A 180 9.93 18.21 -0.64
C ALA A 180 10.03 16.66 -0.51
N GLU A 181 10.26 16.19 0.71
CA GLU A 181 10.31 14.78 1.07
C GLU A 181 8.96 14.10 0.89
N GLU A 182 7.85 14.76 1.27
CA GLU A 182 6.50 14.21 1.14
C GLU A 182 6.10 13.99 -0.32
N ILE A 183 6.40 14.96 -1.20
CA ILE A 183 6.14 14.81 -2.64
C ILE A 183 6.99 13.69 -3.23
N SER A 184 8.25 13.57 -2.81
CA SER A 184 9.15 12.51 -3.26
C SER A 184 8.64 11.13 -2.87
N VAL A 185 8.18 10.98 -1.63
CA VAL A 185 7.56 9.74 -1.14
C VAL A 185 6.26 9.44 -1.89
N GLY A 186 5.41 10.44 -2.15
CA GLY A 186 4.18 10.27 -2.93
C GLY A 186 4.44 9.75 -4.34
N CYS A 187 5.49 10.27 -5.01
CA CYS A 187 5.94 9.77 -6.31
C CYS A 187 6.30 8.27 -6.25
N MET A 188 7.03 7.87 -5.22
CA MET A 188 7.51 6.49 -5.06
C MET A 188 6.41 5.52 -4.68
N ALA A 189 5.57 5.90 -3.72
CA ALA A 189 4.51 5.05 -3.20
C ALA A 189 3.55 4.63 -4.31
N MET A 190 3.19 5.56 -5.20
CA MET A 190 2.33 5.26 -6.33
C MET A 190 3.01 4.31 -7.32
N GLN A 191 4.31 4.49 -7.59
CA GLN A 191 5.07 3.63 -8.50
C GLN A 191 5.20 2.18 -7.98
N LEU A 192 5.33 2.01 -6.67
CA LEU A 192 5.41 0.68 -6.01
C LEU A 192 4.04 0.00 -5.91
N SER A 193 2.95 0.77 -5.78
CA SER A 193 1.59 0.25 -5.63
C SER A 193 1.13 -0.53 -6.88
N ILE A 194 1.56 -0.06 -8.05
CA ILE A 194 1.15 -0.57 -9.37
C ILE A 194 1.46 -2.06 -9.60
N ARG A 195 2.48 -2.62 -8.92
CA ARG A 195 2.84 -4.05 -9.03
C ARG A 195 2.56 -4.88 -7.76
N GLY A 196 1.83 -4.32 -6.79
CA GLY A 196 1.62 -4.99 -5.51
C GLY A 196 2.92 -5.18 -4.72
N LEU A 197 3.94 -4.36 -4.99
CA LEU A 197 5.21 -4.39 -4.25
C LEU A 197 5.09 -3.69 -2.89
N LEU A 198 3.99 -2.95 -2.65
CA LEU A 198 3.61 -2.38 -1.37
C LEU A 198 2.78 -3.36 -0.51
N ASN A 199 3.07 -4.65 -0.59
CA ASN A 199 2.48 -5.62 0.35
C ASN A 199 3.34 -5.68 1.62
N ALA A 200 2.77 -6.19 2.73
CA ALA A 200 3.44 -6.32 4.04
C ALA A 200 4.76 -7.12 4.05
N GLU A 201 5.16 -7.70 2.91
CA GLU A 201 6.39 -8.47 2.71
C GLU A 201 7.61 -7.61 2.31
N THR A 202 7.40 -6.39 1.84
CA THR A 202 8.49 -5.48 1.46
C THR A 202 8.95 -4.72 2.71
N ARG A 203 10.06 -5.17 3.29
CA ARG A 203 10.60 -4.61 4.54
C ARG A 203 11.82 -3.72 4.35
N GLN A 204 12.47 -3.79 3.19
CA GLN A 204 13.65 -2.99 2.87
C GLN A 204 13.50 -2.27 1.52
N LEU A 205 13.53 -0.94 1.61
CA LEU A 205 13.64 -0.03 0.48
C LEU A 205 15.06 0.53 0.46
N HIS A 206 15.79 0.29 -0.62
CA HIS A 206 17.12 0.85 -0.83
C HIS A 206 17.02 1.97 -1.86
N PHE A 207 17.29 3.19 -1.42
CA PHE A 207 17.40 4.35 -2.30
C PHE A 207 18.81 4.34 -2.92
N LEU A 208 18.87 4.36 -4.25
CA LEU A 208 20.10 4.38 -5.05
C LEU A 208 20.54 5.81 -5.37
#